data_AF-A0A1F3QL90-F1
#
_entry.id   AF-A0A1F3QL90-F1
#
_cell.length_a   1.000
_cell.length_b   1.000
_cell.length_c   1.000
_cell.angle_alpha   90.00
_cell.angle_beta   90.00
_cell.angle_gamma   90.00
#
_symmetry.space_group_name_H-M   'P 1'
#
loop_
_entity.id
_entity.type
_entity.pdbx_description
1 polymer ?
#
loop_
_entity_poly.entity_id
_entity_poly.type
_entity_poly.pdbx_seq_one_letter_code
_entity_poly.pdbx_strand_id
1 'polypeptide(L)' 'MKKSLLFALILGGVLAFTSCASDEECVCSNATYTQSDADDAGTTLNELCSVAKIGDSSCSMK' A
#
# COMPACT_ATOMS: atom_id res chain seq x y z
N MET A 1 -12.85 -24.76 -41.69
CA MET A 1 -11.91 -23.76 -41.12
C MET A 1 -12.52 -23.22 -39.84
N LYS A 2 -12.11 -23.73 -38.66
CA LYS A 2 -12.63 -23.30 -37.35
C LYS A 2 -11.46 -23.23 -36.36
N LYS A 3 -10.63 -22.20 -36.49
CA LYS A 3 -9.51 -21.92 -35.57
C LYS A 3 -9.40 -20.40 -35.43
N SER A 4 -10.31 -19.77 -34.69
CA SER A 4 -10.18 -18.33 -34.46
C SER A 4 -10.89 -17.81 -33.19
N LEU A 5 -11.07 -18.64 -32.16
CA LEU A 5 -11.82 -18.25 -30.96
C LEU A 5 -11.09 -18.60 -29.65
N LEU A 6 -9.75 -18.53 -29.62
CA LEU A 6 -9.00 -18.81 -28.38
C LEU A 6 -7.98 -17.73 -27.99
N PHE A 7 -7.89 -16.62 -28.73
CA PHE A 7 -6.91 -15.56 -28.42
C PHE A 7 -7.50 -14.34 -27.68
N ALA A 8 -8.82 -14.23 -27.55
CA ALA A 8 -9.46 -13.05 -26.95
C ALA A 8 -9.52 -13.08 -25.41
N LEU A 9 -9.27 -14.22 -24.77
CA LEU A 9 -9.41 -14.36 -23.31
C LEU A 9 -8.16 -13.94 -22.51
N ILE A 10 -7.01 -13.72 -23.18
CA ILE A 10 -5.73 -13.49 -22.49
C ILE A 10 -5.48 -11.98 -22.26
N LEU A 11 -6.17 -11.08 -22.96
CA LEU A 11 -5.96 -9.64 -22.82
C LEU A 11 -6.78 -8.97 -21.71
N GLY A 12 -7.82 -9.61 -21.18
CA GLY A 12 -8.69 -9.01 -20.16
C GLY A 12 -8.17 -9.12 -18.72
N GLY A 13 -7.16 -9.96 -18.47
CA GLY A 13 -6.71 -10.30 -17.12
C GLY A 13 -5.69 -9.34 -16.49
N VAL A 14 -5.18 -8.36 -17.25
CA VAL A 14 -4.04 -7.52 -16.79
C VAL A 14 -4.50 -6.20 -16.14
N LEU A 15 -5.80 -5.93 -16.07
CA LEU A 15 -6.33 -4.63 -15.57
C LEU A 15 -7.01 -4.69 -14.20
N ALA A 16 -6.95 -5.80 -13.46
CA ALA A 16 -7.68 -5.96 -12.20
C ALA A 16 -6.80 -6.17 -10.95
N PHE A 17 -5.48 -5.97 -11.05
CA PHE A 17 -4.60 -5.80 -9.89
C PHE A 17 -4.03 -4.38 -9.82
N THR A 18 -4.84 -3.37 -10.13
CA THR A 18 -4.85 -2.19 -9.25
C THR A 18 -5.67 -2.60 -8.03
N SER A 19 -5.25 -3.65 -7.31
CA SER A 19 -5.76 -3.88 -5.97
C SER A 19 -5.40 -2.61 -5.23
N CYS A 20 -6.43 -1.87 -4.85
CA CYS A 20 -6.34 -0.70 -3.99
C CYS A 20 -5.20 -0.94 -3.01
N ALA A 21 -4.08 -0.24 -3.19
CA ALA A 21 -3.23 0.04 -2.06
C ALA A 21 -4.20 0.74 -1.11
N SER A 22 -4.68 0.02 -0.10
CA SER A 22 -4.85 0.69 1.17
C SER A 22 -3.44 1.17 1.45
N ASP A 23 -3.14 2.41 1.05
CA ASP A 23 -1.89 3.06 1.41
C ASP A 23 -1.89 3.02 2.93
N GLU A 24 -1.24 2.01 3.50
CA GLU A 24 -1.13 1.91 4.94
C GLU A 24 -0.45 3.20 5.37
N GLU A 25 -1.05 3.90 6.32
CA GLU A 25 -0.54 5.18 6.82
C GLU A 25 -0.60 5.20 8.34
N CYS A 26 0.46 5.71 8.96
CA CYS A 26 0.49 5.92 10.40
C CYS A 26 0.01 7.34 10.71
N VAL A 27 -1.19 7.46 11.25
CA VAL A 27 -1.79 8.73 11.61
C VAL A 27 -1.64 8.96 13.12
N CYS A 28 -0.93 10.02 13.49
CA CYS A 28 -0.78 10.54 14.84
C CYS A 28 -1.57 11.86 14.98
N SER A 29 -1.81 12.34 16.20
CA SER A 29 -2.55 13.60 16.41
C SER A 29 -1.87 14.82 15.77
N ASN A 30 -0.54 14.77 15.58
CA ASN A 30 0.25 15.89 15.06
C ASN A 30 0.97 15.61 13.73
N ALA A 31 0.96 14.37 13.23
CA ALA A 31 1.71 13.98 12.04
C ALA A 31 1.07 12.76 11.37
N THR A 32 1.21 12.67 10.06
CA THR A 32 0.88 11.46 9.28
C THR A 32 2.14 10.99 8.58
N TYR A 33 2.44 9.71 8.70
CA TYR A 33 3.54 9.06 8.01
C TYR A 33 2.98 8.08 6.98
N THR A 34 3.56 8.10 5.79
CA THR A 34 3.17 7.29 4.64
C THR A 34 4.24 6.25 4.34
N GLN A 35 3.92 5.30 3.47
CA GLN A 35 4.89 4.28 3.04
C GLN A 35 6.13 4.93 2.41
N SER A 36 5.96 6.06 1.72
CA SER A 36 7.08 6.81 1.14
C SER A 36 8.05 7.34 2.21
N ASP A 37 7.54 7.81 3.35
CA ASP A 37 8.38 8.27 4.47
C ASP A 37 9.18 7.11 5.09
N ALA A 38 8.57 5.92 5.14
CA ALA A 38 9.24 4.71 5.61
C ALA A 38 10.32 4.25 4.63
N ASP A 39 10.04 4.30 3.32
CA ASP A 39 11.00 3.95 2.27
C ASP A 39 12.19 4.92 2.26
N ASP A 40 11.98 6.22 2.42
CA ASP A 40 13.04 7.23 2.55
C ASP A 40 13.91 7.02 3.80
N ALA A 41 13.29 6.56 4.89
CA ALA A 41 13.98 6.21 6.13
C ALA A 41 14.63 4.80 6.08
N GLY A 42 14.40 4.02 5.02
CA GLY A 42 14.91 2.65 4.88
C GLY A 42 14.30 1.67 5.90
N THR A 43 13.07 1.90 6.34
CA THR A 43 12.36 1.09 7.33
C THR A 43 10.95 0.72 6.83
N THR A 44 10.18 0.01 7.65
CA THR A 44 8.78 -0.29 7.36
C THR A 44 7.87 0.74 8.02
N LEU A 45 6.71 1.02 7.42
CA LEU A 45 5.72 1.94 7.99
C LEU A 45 5.32 1.54 9.42
N ASN A 46 5.20 0.23 9.68
CA ASN A 46 4.86 -0.28 11.00
C ASN A 46 5.94 0.00 12.05
N GLU A 47 7.22 -0.11 11.69
CA GLU A 47 8.32 0.31 12.57
C GLU A 47 8.30 1.81 12.82
N LEU A 48 8.12 2.60 11.76
CA LEU A 48 8.06 4.05 11.85
C LEU A 48 6.89 4.49 12.74
N CYS A 49 5.74 3.84 12.61
CA CYS A 49 4.58 4.05 13.47
C CYS A 49 4.80 3.59 14.91
N SER A 50 5.54 2.50 15.11
CA SER A 50 5.89 2.00 16.44
C SER A 50 6.82 2.96 17.17
N VAL A 51 7.77 3.57 16.45
CA VAL A 51 8.64 4.62 16.99
C VAL A 51 7.83 5.88 17.29
N ALA A 52 6.94 6.29 16.37
CA ALA A 52 6.04 7.42 16.59
C ALA A 52 5.15 7.22 17.82
N LYS A 53 4.63 5.99 18.04
CA LYS A 53 3.86 5.61 19.24
C LYS A 53 4.61 5.78 20.56
N ILE A 54 5.93 5.70 20.56
CA ILE A 54 6.74 5.95 21.77
C ILE A 54 6.67 7.43 22.18
N GLY A 55 6.64 8.33 21.19
CA GLY A 55 6.53 9.78 21.42
C GLY A 55 5.09 10.30 21.53
N ASP A 56 4.15 9.66 20.84
CA ASP A 56 2.75 10.04 20.79
C ASP A 56 1.85 8.78 20.74
N SER A 57 1.21 8.45 21.87
CA SER A 57 0.34 7.28 22.00
C SER A 57 -0.90 7.32 21.11
N SER A 58 -1.20 8.45 20.47
CA SER A 58 -2.33 8.58 19.54
C SER A 58 -2.07 8.03 18.16
N CYS A 59 -0.81 7.73 17.82
CA CYS A 59 -0.44 7.15 16.53
C CYS A 59 -1.13 5.81 16.29
N SER A 60 -1.73 5.62 15.11
CA SER A 60 -2.33 4.35 14.69
C SER A 60 -2.10 4.11 13.21
N MET A 61 -1.81 2.85 12.86
CA MET A 61 -1.85 2.38 11.48
C MET A 61 -3.30 2.40 10.99
N LYS A 62 -3.52 2.90 9.78
CA LYS A 62 -4.79 2.94 9.07
C LYS A 62 -4.64 2.41 7.65
#